data_AF-A0A1V5WJG5-F1
#
_entry.id   AF-A0A1V5WJG5-F1
#
_cell.length_a   1.000
_cell.length_b   1.000
_cell.length_c   1.000
_cell.angle_alpha   90.00
_cell.angle_beta   90.00
_cell.angle_gamma   90.00
#
_symmetry.space_group_name_H-M   'P 1'
#
loop_
_entity.id
_entity.type
_entity.pdbx_description
1 polymer ?
#
loop_
_entity_poly.entity_id
_entity_poly.type
_entity_poly.pdbx_seq_one_letter_code
_entity_poly.pdbx_strand_id
1 'polypeptide(L)'
;MNRTYILLLMLIPALLATSCEFFIEETASTPEARMEAFVADVNAERWDSMWRHFHPDSDNYDSGDFYTNDNAIRNIFETHVPLTGLYVSTQTATCQSGTDRTEFQFTLVEYKPDNFKIRYITRLEQVFRNEH
;
A
#
# COMPACT_ATOMS: atom_id res chain seq x y z
N MET A 1 -40.52 -3.08 18.22
CA MET A 1 -39.32 -3.10 17.35
C MET A 1 -38.37 -2.03 17.87
N ASN A 2 -37.38 -2.44 18.67
CA ASN A 2 -36.46 -1.53 19.37
C ASN A 2 -35.44 -0.93 18.40
N ARG A 3 -35.64 0.35 18.05
CA ARG A 3 -34.74 1.18 17.23
C ARG A 3 -33.29 1.23 17.75
N THR A 4 -33.06 0.82 19.00
CA THR A 4 -31.77 0.80 19.67
C THR A 4 -30.76 -0.19 19.07
N TYR A 5 -31.23 -1.29 18.46
CA TYR A 5 -30.33 -2.32 17.90
C TYR A 5 -29.75 -1.95 16.54
N ILE A 6 -30.44 -1.10 15.77
CA ILE A 6 -29.98 -0.67 14.43
C ILE A 6 -28.79 0.29 14.56
N LEU A 7 -28.78 1.14 15.59
CA LEU A 7 -27.67 2.07 15.84
C LEU A 7 -26.39 1.34 16.30
N LEU A 8 -26.53 0.26 17.09
CA LEU A 8 -25.37 -0.53 17.54
C LEU A 8 -24.69 -1.31 16.39
N LEU A 9 -25.47 -1.74 15.39
CA LEU A 9 -24.95 -2.48 14.22
C LEU A 9 -24.19 -1.58 13.24
N MET A 10 -24.46 -0.27 13.20
CA MET A 10 -23.73 0.67 12.36
C MET A 10 -22.38 1.11 12.95
N LEU A 11 -22.14 0.90 14.25
CA LEU A 11 -20.90 1.29 14.93
C LEU A 11 -19.76 0.28 14.75
N ILE A 12 -20.08 -0.99 14.49
CA ILE A 12 -19.07 -2.06 14.38
C ILE A 12 -18.18 -1.92 13.12
N PRO A 13 -18.71 -1.59 11.93
CA PRO A 13 -17.85 -1.40 10.75
C PRO A 13 -16.92 -0.20 10.87
N ALA A 14 -17.39 0.90 11.48
CA ALA A 14 -16.60 2.12 11.67
C ALA A 14 -15.44 1.91 12.65
N LEU A 15 -15.64 1.15 13.73
CA LEU A 15 -14.59 0.83 14.70
C LEU A 15 -13.50 -0.08 14.09
N LEU A 16 -13.91 -1.04 13.24
CA LEU A 16 -12.98 -1.92 12.53
C LEU A 16 -12.14 -1.15 11.50
N ALA A 17 -12.74 -0.22 10.75
CA ALA A 17 -12.02 0.64 9.81
C ALA A 17 -10.95 1.48 10.53
N THR A 18 -11.29 2.12 11.66
CA THR A 18 -10.32 2.89 12.45
C THR A 18 -9.22 2.01 13.07
N SER A 19 -9.50 0.74 13.36
CA SER A 19 -8.52 -0.17 13.95
C SER A 19 -7.49 -0.68 12.95
N CYS A 20 -7.86 -0.84 11.67
CA CYS A 20 -6.91 -1.21 10.61
C CYS A 20 -5.92 -0.07 10.31
N GLU A 21 -6.38 1.18 10.34
CA GLU A 21 -5.52 2.35 10.15
C GLU A 21 -4.46 2.46 11.25
N PHE A 22 -4.86 2.26 12.51
CA PHE A 22 -3.95 2.28 13.65
C PHE A 22 -2.97 1.09 13.65
N PHE A 23 -3.44 -0.10 13.27
CA PHE A 23 -2.61 -1.31 13.26
C PHE A 23 -1.40 -1.17 12.33
N ILE A 24 -1.56 -0.58 11.14
CA ILE A 24 -0.47 -0.47 10.16
C ILE A 24 0.60 0.56 10.55
N GLU A 25 0.25 1.57 11.34
CA GLU A 25 1.25 2.48 11.90
C GLU A 25 2.09 1.82 13.00
N GLU A 26 1.50 0.92 13.79
CA GLU A 26 2.14 0.28 14.94
C GLU A 26 2.87 -1.03 14.58
N THR A 27 2.41 -1.80 13.58
CA THR A 27 2.94 -3.15 13.29
C THR A 27 3.94 -3.23 12.13
N ALA A 28 4.01 -2.22 11.26
CA ALA A 28 4.92 -2.21 10.12
C ALA A 28 6.28 -1.58 10.49
N SER A 29 6.90 -2.16 11.52
CA SER A 29 8.19 -1.71 12.04
C SER A 29 9.38 -2.21 11.23
N THR A 30 9.20 -3.28 10.45
CA THR A 30 10.21 -3.80 9.53
C THR A 30 9.85 -3.49 8.08
N PRO A 31 10.86 -3.44 7.19
CA PRO A 31 10.63 -3.36 5.75
C PRO A 31 9.69 -4.45 5.23
N GLU A 32 9.84 -5.69 5.71
CA GLU A 32 8.99 -6.83 5.36
C GLU A 32 7.54 -6.58 5.75
N ALA A 33 7.27 -6.25 7.02
CA ALA A 33 5.92 -6.03 7.51
C ALA A 33 5.24 -4.84 6.82
N ARG A 34 6.00 -3.78 6.50
CA ARG A 34 5.49 -2.65 5.71
C ARG A 34 5.05 -3.09 4.31
N MET A 35 5.88 -3.86 3.62
CA MET A 35 5.57 -4.27 2.24
C MET A 35 4.49 -5.33 2.17
N GLU A 36 4.42 -6.25 3.14
CA GLU A 36 3.32 -7.20 3.24
C GLU A 36 1.97 -6.49 3.44
N ALA A 37 1.93 -5.50 4.34
CA ALA A 37 0.73 -4.69 4.56
C ALA A 37 0.34 -3.88 3.31
N PHE A 38 1.33 -3.27 2.64
CA PHE A 38 1.11 -2.54 1.39
C PHE A 38 0.52 -3.45 0.29
N VAL A 39 1.13 -4.61 0.03
CA VAL A 39 0.66 -5.55 -0.98
C VAL A 39 -0.73 -6.09 -0.64
N ALA A 40 -1.01 -6.35 0.64
CA ALA A 40 -2.33 -6.78 1.09
C ALA A 40 -3.40 -5.72 0.84
N ASP A 41 -3.10 -4.44 1.09
CA ASP A 41 -4.04 -3.34 0.84
C ASP A 41 -4.27 -3.10 -0.66
N VAL A 42 -3.21 -3.16 -1.49
CA VAL A 42 -3.33 -3.07 -2.95
C VAL A 42 -4.21 -4.19 -3.50
N ASN A 43 -3.95 -5.44 -3.06
CA ASN A 43 -4.70 -6.60 -3.53
C ASN A 43 -6.15 -6.63 -3.02
N ALA A 44 -6.44 -5.95 -1.91
CA ALA A 44 -7.78 -5.75 -1.38
C ALA A 44 -8.44 -4.48 -1.93
N GLU A 45 -7.78 -3.77 -2.86
CA GLU A 45 -8.25 -2.51 -3.46
C GLU A 45 -8.60 -1.43 -2.43
N ARG A 46 -7.86 -1.38 -1.32
CA ARG A 46 -8.08 -0.44 -0.20
C ARG A 46 -7.36 0.89 -0.44
N TRP A 47 -7.83 1.63 -1.42
CA TRP A 47 -7.17 2.85 -1.87
C TRP A 47 -7.18 3.98 -0.83
N ASP A 48 -8.30 4.16 -0.11
CA ASP A 48 -8.63 5.25 0.84
C ASP A 48 -7.63 5.47 2.00
N SER A 49 -6.60 4.65 2.10
CA SER A 49 -5.60 4.72 3.16
C SER A 49 -4.19 4.37 2.70
N MET A 50 -3.94 4.32 1.39
CA MET A 50 -2.65 3.93 0.82
C MET A 50 -1.52 4.89 1.18
N TRP A 51 -1.83 6.17 1.33
CA TRP A 51 -0.88 7.22 1.72
C TRP A 51 -0.09 6.87 2.99
N ARG A 52 -0.67 6.07 3.90
CA ARG A 52 -0.04 5.66 5.16
C ARG A 52 1.22 4.81 4.95
N HIS A 53 1.36 4.15 3.81
CA HIS A 53 2.55 3.35 3.51
C HIS A 53 3.72 4.20 3.03
N PHE A 54 3.48 5.45 2.65
CA PHE A 54 4.46 6.34 2.05
C PHE A 54 5.10 7.28 3.06
N HIS A 55 6.36 7.61 2.80
CA HIS A 55 7.10 8.60 3.57
C HIS A 55 6.54 10.00 3.24
N PRO A 56 6.45 10.95 4.21
CA PRO A 56 5.92 12.29 3.95
C PRO A 56 6.53 13.02 2.75
N ASP A 57 7.83 12.87 2.58
CA ASP A 57 8.53 13.51 1.46
C ASP A 57 8.34 12.78 0.11
N SER A 58 7.63 11.64 0.04
CA SER A 58 7.38 10.89 -1.20
C SER A 58 6.49 11.69 -2.13
N ASP A 59 6.79 11.68 -3.43
CA ASP A 59 5.92 12.28 -4.46
C ASP A 59 4.52 11.61 -4.47
N ASN A 60 4.43 10.40 -3.90
CA ASN A 60 3.20 9.65 -3.73
C ASN A 60 2.47 9.94 -2.39
N TYR A 61 3.04 10.79 -1.53
CA TYR A 61 2.45 11.17 -0.26
C TYR A 61 1.58 12.44 -0.37
N ASP A 62 2.03 13.48 -1.09
CA ASP A 62 1.40 14.81 -1.07
C ASP A 62 1.22 15.45 -2.46
N SER A 63 0.48 14.80 -3.36
CA SER A 63 0.19 15.42 -4.67
C SER A 63 -1.12 16.22 -4.72
N GLY A 64 -1.64 16.69 -3.57
CA GLY A 64 -2.39 17.95 -3.57
C GLY A 64 -3.71 18.10 -2.78
N ASP A 65 -4.13 17.22 -1.86
CA ASP A 65 -5.14 17.61 -0.86
C ASP A 65 -5.24 16.65 0.36
N PHE A 66 -5.83 17.17 1.44
CA PHE A 66 -5.73 16.78 2.86
C PHE A 66 -6.08 15.31 3.25
N TYR A 67 -6.57 14.50 2.31
CA TYR A 67 -7.03 13.09 2.47
C TYR A 67 -6.84 12.26 1.19
N THR A 68 -6.14 12.78 0.16
CA THR A 68 -6.47 12.48 -1.24
C THR A 68 -5.25 12.23 -2.11
N ASN A 69 -4.73 11.01 -2.11
CA ASN A 69 -4.08 10.51 -3.33
C ASN A 69 -4.32 9.04 -3.62
N ASP A 70 -5.52 8.57 -3.26
CA ASP A 70 -6.01 7.25 -3.64
C ASP A 70 -5.92 7.06 -5.15
N ASN A 71 -6.18 8.12 -5.92
CA ASN A 71 -6.15 8.07 -7.39
C ASN A 71 -4.75 7.88 -7.98
N ALA A 72 -3.68 8.53 -7.51
CA ALA A 72 -2.36 8.31 -8.13
C ALA A 72 -1.86 6.89 -7.85
N ILE A 73 -2.00 6.41 -6.62
CA ILE A 73 -1.62 5.03 -6.28
C ILE A 73 -2.52 4.02 -7.00
N ARG A 74 -3.83 4.22 -6.98
CA ARG A 74 -4.78 3.39 -7.74
C ARG A 74 -4.43 3.38 -9.23
N ASN A 75 -4.13 4.52 -9.84
CA ASN A 75 -3.74 4.59 -11.25
C ASN A 75 -2.44 3.81 -11.56
N ILE A 76 -1.54 3.69 -10.58
CA ILE A 76 -0.32 2.89 -10.73
C ILE A 76 -0.62 1.39 -10.65
N PHE A 77 -1.55 0.96 -9.79
CA PHE A 77 -1.68 -0.46 -9.41
C PHE A 77 -2.97 -1.15 -9.84
N GLU A 78 -4.09 -0.46 -10.06
CA GLU A 78 -5.43 -1.05 -10.31
C GLU A 78 -5.42 -2.05 -11.48
N THR A 79 -4.66 -1.78 -12.54
CA THR A 79 -4.54 -2.67 -13.72
C THR A 79 -3.55 -3.83 -13.52
N HIS A 80 -2.81 -3.83 -12.41
CA HIS A 80 -1.73 -4.78 -12.10
C HIS A 80 -2.04 -5.65 -10.87
N VAL A 81 -3.25 -5.54 -10.30
CA VAL A 81 -3.74 -6.43 -9.24
C VAL A 81 -4.09 -7.80 -9.83
N PRO A 82 -3.71 -8.93 -9.18
CA PRO A 82 -3.01 -9.00 -7.89
C PRO A 82 -1.50 -8.84 -8.03
N LEU A 83 -0.88 -8.13 -7.09
CA LEU A 83 0.55 -8.16 -6.86
C LEU A 83 0.94 -9.47 -6.17
N THR A 84 1.99 -10.11 -6.68
CA THR A 84 2.51 -11.40 -6.25
C THR A 84 4.05 -11.38 -6.18
N GLY A 85 4.67 -12.45 -5.69
CA GLY A 85 6.13 -12.58 -5.73
C GLY A 85 6.87 -11.51 -4.91
N LEU A 86 6.30 -11.08 -3.78
CA LEU A 86 6.94 -10.11 -2.90
C LEU A 86 8.29 -10.64 -2.41
N TYR A 87 9.35 -9.89 -2.68
CA TYR A 87 10.69 -10.08 -2.14
C TYR A 87 11.14 -8.78 -1.48
N VAL A 88 11.71 -8.88 -0.27
CA VAL A 88 12.18 -7.73 0.50
C VAL A 88 13.63 -7.96 0.87
N SER A 89 14.45 -6.92 0.70
CA SER A 89 15.86 -6.91 1.05
C SER A 89 16.24 -5.58 1.66
N THR A 90 16.30 -5.52 2.99
CA THR A 90 16.77 -4.36 3.75
C THR A 90 15.95 -3.10 3.46
N GLN A 91 16.31 -2.30 2.45
CA GLN A 91 15.63 -1.07 2.08
C GLN A 91 15.03 -1.11 0.67
N THR A 92 15.04 -2.27 0.02
CA THR A 92 14.38 -2.45 -1.27
C THR A 92 13.38 -3.58 -1.18
N ALA A 93 12.30 -3.47 -1.95
CA ALA A 93 11.38 -4.55 -2.16
C ALA A 93 10.99 -4.63 -3.63
N THR A 94 10.63 -5.82 -4.09
CA THR A 94 10.08 -6.04 -5.42
C THR A 94 8.82 -6.88 -5.33
N CYS A 95 7.86 -6.60 -6.21
CA CYS A 95 6.74 -7.49 -6.46
C CYS A 95 6.34 -7.43 -7.94
N GLN A 96 5.63 -8.44 -8.39
CA GLN A 96 5.23 -8.60 -9.78
C GLN A 96 3.71 -8.56 -9.88
N SER A 97 3.23 -7.94 -10.95
CA SER A 97 1.85 -8.10 -11.35
C SER A 97 1.55 -9.56 -11.68
N GLY A 98 0.42 -10.06 -11.21
CA GLY A 98 -0.11 -11.38 -11.58
C GLY A 98 -0.85 -11.36 -12.92
N THR A 99 -1.11 -10.19 -13.50
CA THR A 99 -1.86 -10.02 -14.75
C THR A 99 -0.98 -9.76 -15.97
N ASP A 100 0.19 -9.18 -15.76
CA ASP A 100 1.16 -8.85 -16.80
C ASP A 100 2.60 -9.04 -16.32
N ARG A 101 3.58 -8.70 -17.16
CA ARG A 101 5.02 -8.83 -16.83
C ARG A 101 5.59 -7.57 -16.19
N THR A 102 4.75 -6.75 -15.55
CA THR A 102 5.19 -5.56 -14.86
C THR A 102 5.81 -5.94 -13.51
N GLU A 103 7.03 -5.48 -13.26
CA GLU A 103 7.67 -5.54 -11.95
C GLU A 103 7.67 -4.16 -11.31
N PHE A 104 7.40 -4.11 -10.01
CA PHE A 104 7.49 -2.90 -9.20
C PHE A 104 8.63 -3.06 -8.22
N GLN A 105 9.52 -2.08 -8.21
CA GLN A 105 10.57 -1.95 -7.22
C GLN A 105 10.26 -0.77 -6.30
N PHE A 106 10.42 -1.00 -5.00
CA PHE A 106 10.19 -0.04 -3.95
C PHE A 106 11.50 0.26 -3.23
N THR A 107 11.68 1.52 -2.85
CA THR A 107 12.73 1.92 -1.92
C THR A 107 12.09 2.35 -0.61
N LEU A 108 12.51 1.74 0.49
CA LEU A 108 12.04 2.02 1.83
C LEU A 108 13.08 2.84 2.59
N VAL A 109 12.61 3.77 3.42
CA VAL A 109 13.44 4.56 4.33
C VAL A 109 12.85 4.49 5.73
N GLU A 110 13.72 4.54 6.73
CA GLU A 110 13.29 4.69 8.11
C GLU A 110 12.75 6.12 8.32
N TYR A 111 11.54 6.22 8.86
CA TYR A 111 10.84 7.49 9.12
C TYR A 111 10.84 7.86 10.61
N LYS A 112 10.73 6.84 11.48
CA LYS A 112 10.84 6.90 12.93
C LYS A 112 11.61 5.65 13.38
N PRO A 113 12.16 5.62 14.62
CA PRO A 113 12.83 4.43 15.12
C PRO A 113 11.95 3.21 14.89
N ASP A 114 12.49 2.23 14.16
CA ASP A 114 11.80 0.99 13.82
C ASP A 114 10.47 1.22 13.08
N ASN A 115 10.41 2.18 12.15
CA ASN A 115 9.25 2.38 11.27
C ASN A 115 9.71 2.77 9.86
N PHE A 116 9.56 1.84 8.92
CA PHE A 116 9.94 2.04 7.53
C PHE A 116 8.74 2.49 6.69
N LYS A 117 8.96 3.39 5.73
CA LYS A 117 7.95 3.87 4.80
C LYS A 117 8.50 3.86 3.37
N ILE A 118 7.62 3.72 2.39
CA ILE A 118 7.98 3.73 0.97
C ILE A 118 8.34 5.15 0.55
N ARG A 119 9.55 5.35 0.03
CA ARG A 119 10.04 6.63 -0.48
C ARG A 119 9.82 6.76 -1.97
N TYR A 120 10.15 5.71 -2.72
CA TYR A 120 10.12 5.68 -4.18
C TYR A 120 9.51 4.39 -4.70
N ILE A 121 8.84 4.50 -5.85
CA ILE A 121 8.36 3.36 -6.64
C ILE A 121 8.95 3.51 -8.04
N THR A 122 9.53 2.43 -8.54
CA THR A 122 9.96 2.31 -9.93
C THR A 122 9.16 1.18 -10.57
N ARG A 123 8.48 1.50 -11.67
CA ARG A 123 7.84 0.50 -12.53
C ARG A 123 8.84 0.05 -13.58
N LEU A 124 9.10 -1.25 -13.64
CA LEU A 124 9.97 -1.88 -14.62
C LEU A 124 9.11 -2.72 -15.56
N GLU A 125 8.94 -2.26 -16.80
CA GLU A 125 8.37 -3.07 -17.85
C GLU A 125 9.48 -3.96 -18.42
N GLN A 126 9.29 -5.29 -18.40
CA GLN A 126 10.23 -6.19 -19.07
C GLN A 126 10.11 -6.01 -20.58
N VAL A 127 11.00 -5.19 -21.15
CA VAL A 127 11.15 -5.03 -22.60
C VAL A 127 11.73 -6.33 -23.16
N PHE A 128 10.98 -7.02 -24.01
CA PHE A 128 11.49 -8.16 -24.76
C PHE A 128 12.66 -7.69 -25.63
N ARG A 129 13.90 -8.10 -25.30
CA ARG A 129 14.91 -8.27 -26.34
C ARG A 129 14.49 -9.51 -27.12
N ASN A 130 13.89 -9.30 -28.29
CA ASN A 130 13.82 -10.33 -29.31
C ASN A 130 15.26 -10.66 -29.69
N GLU A 131 15.82 -11.70 -29.07
CA GLU A 131 16.98 -12.37 -29.64
C GLU A 131 16.46 -13.17 -30.84
N HIS A 132 16.72 -12.61 -32.03
CA HIS A 132 16.46 -13.20 -33.33
C HIS A 132 17.65 -14.05 -33.77
#